data_AF-A0A3C1WK08-F1
#
_entry.id   AF-A0A3C1WK08-F1
#
_cell.length_a   1.000
_cell.length_b   1.000
_cell.length_c   1.000
_cell.angle_alpha   90.00
_cell.angle_beta   90.00
_cell.angle_gamma   90.00
#
_symmetry.space_group_name_H-M   'P 1'
#
loop_
_entity.id
_entity.type
_entity.pdbx_description
1 polymer ?
#
loop_
_entity_poly.entity_id
_entity_poly.type
_entity_poly.pdbx_seq_one_letter_code
_entity_poly.pdbx_strand_id
1 'polypeptide(L)'
;EAYYTEADTENPHRMIRALEVCYTTGKPFSSFRKKNKKQINFKVKYFVLDVEREELYNRINHRVDDMMNQGLEEEAKSLLQFRNLNSLNTVGYKELFEYFDGKYSLQEAVEKIKQHTRNYAKRQLTWFRGVEEAKWITHENLCRLFNL
;
A
#
# COMPACT_ATOMS: atom_id res chain seq x y z
N GLU A 1 -25.20 10.59 13.50
CA GLU A 1 -24.70 11.85 12.91
C GLU A 1 -23.19 12.02 13.04
N ALA A 2 -22.57 11.85 14.22
CA ALA A 2 -21.13 12.13 14.45
C ALA A 2 -20.12 11.51 13.44
N TYR A 3 -20.34 10.30 12.93
CA TYR A 3 -19.39 9.69 11.99
C TYR A 3 -19.43 10.34 10.59
N TYR A 4 -20.60 10.75 10.09
CA TYR A 4 -20.73 11.27 8.73
C TYR A 4 -19.92 12.55 8.53
N THR A 5 -19.88 13.43 9.55
CA THR A 5 -19.13 14.69 9.53
C THR A 5 -17.61 14.50 9.57
N GLU A 6 -17.12 13.40 10.16
CA GLU A 6 -15.69 13.08 10.26
C GLU A 6 -15.21 12.11 9.16
N ALA A 7 -16.13 11.44 8.49
CA ALA A 7 -15.83 10.42 7.51
C ALA A 7 -15.48 11.05 6.16
N ASP A 8 -14.55 10.39 5.48
CA ASP A 8 -14.34 10.61 4.06
C ASP A 8 -15.52 9.98 3.30
N THR A 9 -16.54 10.81 3.01
CA THR A 9 -17.79 10.39 2.36
C THR A 9 -17.60 9.99 0.90
N GLU A 10 -16.49 10.39 0.27
CA GLU A 10 -16.13 9.99 -1.09
C GLU A 10 -15.54 8.58 -1.14
N ASN A 11 -15.29 7.95 0.01
CA ASN A 11 -14.78 6.60 0.11
C ASN A 11 -15.92 5.57 0.35
N PRO A 12 -16.45 4.92 -0.70
CA PRO A 12 -17.59 4.03 -0.58
C PRO A 12 -17.30 2.83 0.33
N HIS A 13 -16.06 2.32 0.33
CA HIS A 13 -15.67 1.22 1.23
C HIS A 13 -15.78 1.61 2.70
N ARG A 14 -15.37 2.83 3.07
CA ARG A 14 -15.51 3.34 4.45
C ARG A 14 -16.97 3.52 4.86
N MET A 15 -17.82 3.98 3.93
CA MET A 15 -19.24 4.18 4.18
C MET A 15 -20.00 2.86 4.32
N ILE A 16 -19.77 1.91 3.41
CA ILE A 16 -20.36 0.57 3.47
C ILE A 16 -19.98 -0.11 4.79
N ARG A 17 -18.69 -0.06 5.17
CA ARG A 17 -18.24 -0.68 6.44
C ARG A 17 -18.88 -0.03 7.67
N ALA A 18 -19.05 1.29 7.67
CA ALA A 18 -19.69 1.98 8.78
C ALA A 18 -21.16 1.58 8.92
N LEU A 19 -21.88 1.50 7.80
CA LEU A 19 -23.26 1.02 7.77
C LEU A 19 -23.36 -0.44 8.22
N GLU A 20 -22.49 -1.32 7.72
CA GLU A 20 -22.44 -2.74 8.10
C GLU A 20 -22.33 -2.90 9.62
N VAL A 21 -21.45 -2.14 10.28
CA VAL A 21 -21.30 -2.16 11.73
C VAL A 21 -22.55 -1.64 12.43
N CYS A 22 -23.15 -0.55 11.95
CA CYS A 22 -24.39 -0.02 12.50
C CYS A 22 -25.52 -1.05 12.44
N TYR A 23 -25.71 -1.70 11.29
CA TYR A 23 -26.75 -2.72 11.08
C TYR A 23 -26.50 -3.99 11.89
N THR A 24 -25.24 -4.44 11.98
CA THR A 24 -24.89 -5.68 12.67
C THR A 24 -24.94 -5.54 14.19
N THR A 25 -24.55 -4.38 14.72
CA THR A 25 -24.38 -4.19 16.18
C THR A 25 -25.51 -3.38 16.82
N GLY A 26 -26.35 -2.73 16.03
CA GLY A 26 -27.36 -1.77 16.49
C GLY A 26 -26.78 -0.49 17.11
N LYS A 27 -25.44 -0.32 17.08
CA LYS A 27 -24.74 0.82 17.67
C LYS A 27 -24.07 1.67 16.59
N PRO A 28 -24.02 3.01 16.75
CA PRO A 28 -23.33 3.87 15.79
C PRO A 28 -21.86 3.49 15.64
N PHE A 29 -21.33 3.49 14.41
CA PHE A 29 -19.91 3.21 14.13
C PHE A 29 -18.95 4.10 14.95
N SER A 30 -19.33 5.36 15.19
CA SER A 30 -18.58 6.29 16.05
C SER A 30 -18.36 5.77 17.48
N SER A 31 -19.28 4.96 18.01
CA SER A 31 -19.14 4.38 19.36
C SER A 31 -18.01 3.34 19.46
N PHE A 32 -17.61 2.74 18.33
CA PHE A 32 -16.50 1.79 18.24
C PHE A 32 -15.15 2.46 17.96
N ARG A 33 -15.14 3.72 17.50
CA ARG A 33 -13.94 4.56 17.42
C ARG A 33 -13.52 5.04 18.81
N LYS A 34 -13.23 4.13 19.74
CA LYS A 34 -12.55 4.50 20.99
C LYS A 34 -11.10 4.84 20.66
N LYS A 35 -10.67 6.06 20.98
CA LYS A 35 -9.26 6.54 20.92
C LYS A 35 -8.31 5.80 21.88
N ASN A 36 -8.70 4.65 22.41
CA ASN A 36 -7.85 3.87 23.28
C ASN A 36 -6.76 3.24 22.40
N LYS A 37 -5.62 3.93 22.29
CA LYS A 37 -4.37 3.32 21.82
C LYS A 37 -4.21 2.04 22.64
N LYS A 38 -4.32 0.88 21.98
CA LYS A 38 -4.05 -0.41 22.59
C LYS A 38 -2.69 -0.27 23.29
N GLN A 39 -2.62 -0.48 24.60
CA GLN A 39 -1.34 -0.44 25.30
C GLN A 39 -0.47 -1.56 24.73
N ILE A 40 0.59 -1.16 24.02
CA ILE A 40 1.60 -2.07 23.53
C ILE A 40 2.63 -2.21 24.65
N ASN A 41 2.89 -3.42 25.12
CA ASN A 41 3.79 -3.70 26.25
C ASN A 41 5.29 -3.57 25.89
N PHE A 42 5.62 -2.88 24.81
CA PHE A 42 7.00 -2.65 24.37
C PHE A 42 7.15 -1.27 23.76
N LYS A 43 8.38 -0.74 23.82
CA LYS A 43 8.72 0.53 23.18
C LYS A 43 8.89 0.31 21.68
N VAL A 44 7.96 0.84 20.89
CA VAL A 44 8.06 0.85 19.43
C VAL A 44 9.05 1.93 19.01
N LYS A 45 10.00 1.59 18.14
CA LYS A 45 10.86 2.56 17.44
C LYS A 45 10.62 2.42 15.95
N TYR A 46 10.23 3.52 15.31
CA TYR A 46 10.02 3.57 13.87
C TYR A 46 11.29 4.05 13.20
N PHE A 47 11.76 3.28 12.22
CA PHE A 47 12.89 3.60 11.39
C PHE A 47 12.43 3.56 9.93
N VAL A 48 12.61 4.66 9.21
CA VAL A 48 12.12 4.84 7.85
C VAL A 48 13.30 5.21 6.97
N LEU A 49 13.49 4.49 5.87
CA LEU A 49 14.55 4.81 4.92
C LEU A 49 14.15 6.06 4.12
N ASP A 50 14.96 7.10 4.22
CA ASP A 50 14.83 8.32 3.43
C ASP A 50 15.76 8.22 2.22
N VAL A 51 15.15 8.16 1.05
CA VAL A 51 15.83 8.06 -0.24
C VAL A 51 15.31 9.20 -1.08
N GLU A 52 16.20 9.85 -1.83
CA GLU A 52 15.79 10.89 -2.75
C GLU A 52 14.72 10.37 -3.71
N ARG A 53 13.73 11.20 -4.00
CA ARG A 53 12.55 10.79 -4.78
C ARG A 53 12.91 10.25 -6.16
N GLU A 54 13.87 10.87 -6.83
CA GLU A 54 14.32 10.45 -8.16
C GLU A 54 15.01 9.10 -8.10
N GLU A 55 15.92 8.90 -7.14
CA GLU A 55 16.59 7.63 -6.91
C GLU A 55 15.59 6.51 -6.58
N LEU A 56 14.62 6.78 -5.69
CA LEU A 56 13.57 5.83 -5.34
C LEU A 56 12.76 5.40 -6.58
N TYR A 57 12.42 6.34 -7.45
CA TYR A 57 11.66 6.05 -8.66
C TYR A 57 12.48 5.25 -9.67
N ASN A 58 13.76 5.57 -9.83
CA ASN A 58 14.66 4.80 -10.69
C ASN A 58 14.81 3.35 -10.20
N ARG A 59 15.00 3.16 -8.89
CA ARG A 59 15.05 1.83 -8.27
C ARG A 59 13.76 1.04 -8.45
N ILE A 60 12.61 1.70 -8.30
CA ILE A 60 11.30 1.08 -8.53
C ILE A 60 11.17 0.62 -9.99
N ASN A 61 11.54 1.46 -10.95
CA ASN A 61 11.44 1.14 -12.37
C ASN A 61 12.32 -0.07 -12.72
N HIS A 62 13.59 -0.01 -12.32
CA HIS A 62 14.55 -1.09 -12.51
C HIS A 62 14.05 -2.40 -11.89
N ARG A 63 13.56 -2.35 -10.66
CA ARG A 63 13.02 -3.54 -9.97
C ARG A 63 11.85 -4.16 -10.71
N VAL A 64 10.95 -3.36 -11.30
CA VAL A 64 9.84 -3.90 -12.08
C VAL A 64 10.35 -4.56 -13.35
N ASP A 65 11.31 -3.95 -14.03
CA ASP A 65 11.95 -4.54 -15.21
C ASP A 65 12.63 -5.89 -14.86
N ASP A 66 13.34 -5.94 -13.73
CA ASP A 66 13.92 -7.19 -13.21
C ASP A 66 12.86 -8.25 -12.90
N MET A 67 11.74 -7.88 -12.27
CA MET A 67 10.65 -8.80 -11.97
C MET A 67 10.07 -9.41 -13.25
N MET A 68 9.90 -8.61 -14.30
CA MET A 68 9.43 -9.11 -15.60
C MET A 68 10.43 -10.10 -16.18
N ASN A 69 11.73 -9.78 -16.16
CA ASN A 69 12.80 -10.68 -16.60
C ASN A 69 12.89 -11.97 -15.77
N GLN A 70 12.49 -11.92 -14.49
CA GLN A 70 12.44 -13.06 -13.58
C GLN A 70 11.14 -13.89 -13.69
N GLY A 71 10.25 -13.56 -14.63
CA GLY A 71 9.06 -14.37 -14.92
C GLY A 71 7.79 -13.96 -14.17
N LEU A 72 7.66 -12.69 -13.76
CA LEU A 72 6.42 -12.18 -13.15
C LEU A 72 5.19 -12.41 -14.05
N GLU A 73 5.34 -12.28 -15.37
CA GLU A 73 4.26 -12.53 -16.33
C GLU A 73 3.76 -13.98 -16.26
N GLU A 74 4.68 -14.95 -16.29
CA GLU A 74 4.36 -16.37 -16.24
C GLU A 74 3.76 -16.76 -14.89
N GLU A 75 4.28 -16.20 -13.80
CA GLU A 75 3.70 -16.37 -12.47
C GLU A 75 2.25 -15.86 -12.44
N ALA A 76 2.00 -14.63 -12.90
CA ALA A 76 0.67 -14.05 -12.94
C ALA A 76 -0.28 -14.87 -13.82
N LYS A 77 0.19 -15.36 -14.97
CA LYS A 77 -0.60 -16.20 -15.88
C LYS A 77 -1.04 -17.50 -15.20
N SER A 78 -0.16 -18.14 -14.42
CA SER A 78 -0.48 -19.35 -13.65
C SER A 78 -1.56 -19.13 -12.57
N LEU A 79 -1.70 -17.88 -12.10
CA LEU A 79 -2.63 -17.48 -11.04
C LEU A 79 -3.93 -16.86 -11.57
N LEU A 80 -4.12 -16.79 -12.89
CA LEU A 80 -5.26 -16.11 -13.51
C LEU A 80 -6.61 -16.64 -13.03
N GLN A 81 -6.73 -17.95 -12.80
CA GLN A 81 -7.96 -18.57 -12.28
C GLN A 81 -8.33 -18.09 -10.87
N PHE A 82 -7.36 -17.59 -10.10
CA PHE A 82 -7.53 -17.12 -8.73
C PHE A 82 -7.64 -15.60 -8.62
N ARG A 83 -7.68 -14.87 -9.74
CA ARG A 83 -7.64 -13.39 -9.79
C ARG A 83 -8.64 -12.64 -8.89
N ASN A 84 -9.73 -13.29 -8.49
CA ASN A 84 -10.76 -12.72 -7.62
C ASN A 84 -10.39 -12.77 -6.12
N LEU A 85 -9.30 -13.45 -5.75
CA LEU A 85 -8.81 -13.47 -4.38
C LEU A 85 -8.17 -12.12 -4.03
N ASN A 86 -8.50 -11.60 -2.85
CA ASN A 86 -7.95 -10.32 -2.38
C ASN A 86 -6.42 -10.28 -2.32
N SER A 87 -5.76 -11.42 -2.11
CA SER A 87 -4.30 -11.55 -2.13
C SER A 87 -3.68 -11.21 -3.50
N LEU A 88 -4.44 -11.37 -4.59
CA LEU A 88 -4.01 -11.11 -5.95
C LEU A 88 -4.50 -9.76 -6.48
N ASN A 89 -5.20 -8.98 -5.65
CA ASN A 89 -5.54 -7.59 -5.93
C ASN A 89 -4.42 -6.64 -5.47
N THR A 90 -3.19 -6.93 -5.91
CA THR A 90 -1.97 -6.18 -5.58
C THR A 90 -1.34 -5.60 -6.84
N VAL A 91 -0.51 -4.56 -6.67
CA VAL A 91 0.24 -3.94 -7.78
C VAL A 91 1.20 -4.98 -8.38
N GLY A 92 1.18 -5.14 -9.69
CA GLY A 92 1.83 -6.22 -10.42
C GLY A 92 0.80 -7.11 -11.07
N TYR A 93 0.11 -7.92 -10.26
CA TYR A 93 -0.86 -8.90 -10.75
C TYR A 93 -2.09 -8.25 -11.38
N LYS A 94 -2.62 -7.19 -10.77
CA LYS A 94 -3.84 -6.55 -11.29
C LYS A 94 -3.65 -6.04 -12.72
N GLU A 95 -2.54 -5.37 -12.97
CA GLU A 95 -2.18 -4.81 -14.27
C GLU A 95 -1.93 -5.93 -15.30
N LEU A 96 -1.28 -7.02 -14.89
CA LEU A 96 -1.06 -8.18 -15.76
C LEU A 96 -2.37 -8.93 -16.07
N PHE A 97 -3.29 -9.05 -15.12
CA PHE A 97 -4.62 -9.60 -15.40
C PHE A 97 -5.40 -8.74 -16.40
N GLU A 98 -5.29 -7.42 -16.32
CA GLU A 98 -5.89 -6.50 -17.29
C GLU A 98 -5.23 -6.62 -18.68
N TYR A 99 -3.92 -6.88 -18.74
CA TYR A 99 -3.23 -7.26 -19.97
C TYR A 99 -3.77 -8.56 -20.56
N PHE A 100 -3.91 -9.62 -19.75
CA PHE A 100 -4.45 -10.90 -20.22
C PHE A 100 -5.92 -10.81 -20.67
N ASP A 101 -6.68 -9.83 -20.16
CA ASP A 101 -8.03 -9.49 -20.62
C ASP A 101 -8.03 -8.69 -21.94
N GLY A 102 -6.87 -8.34 -22.49
CA GLY A 102 -6.73 -7.54 -23.71
C GLY A 102 -7.03 -6.05 -23.53
N LYS A 103 -7.06 -5.53 -22.29
CA LYS A 103 -7.33 -4.09 -22.05
C LYS A 103 -6.13 -3.20 -22.38
N TYR A 104 -4.92 -3.73 -22.24
CA TYR A 104 -3.65 -3.05 -22.46
C TYR A 104 -2.69 -3.96 -23.22
N SER A 105 -1.68 -3.39 -23.85
CA SER A 105 -0.48 -4.13 -24.26
C SER A 105 0.38 -4.48 -23.04
N LEU A 106 1.30 -5.45 -23.20
CA LEU A 106 2.24 -5.82 -22.15
C LEU A 106 3.08 -4.61 -21.70
N GLN A 107 3.54 -3.79 -22.65
CA GLN A 107 4.33 -2.60 -22.37
C GLN A 107 3.54 -1.58 -21.53
N GLU A 108 2.27 -1.34 -21.87
CA GLU A 108 1.41 -0.45 -21.09
C GLU A 108 1.14 -1.00 -19.68
N ALA A 109 0.94 -2.32 -19.54
CA ALA A 109 0.79 -2.95 -18.24
C ALA A 109 2.04 -2.77 -17.38
N VAL A 110 3.24 -2.99 -17.93
CA VAL A 110 4.51 -2.78 -17.23
C VAL A 110 4.66 -1.32 -16.77
N GLU A 111 4.35 -0.34 -17.62
CA GLU A 111 4.40 1.07 -17.23
C GLU A 111 3.39 1.43 -16.14
N LYS A 112 2.19 0.81 -16.15
CA LYS A 112 1.22 0.93 -15.06
C LYS A 112 1.73 0.33 -13.76
N ILE A 113 2.38 -0.85 -13.80
CA ILE A 113 2.98 -1.46 -12.60
C ILE A 113 4.02 -0.50 -12.00
N LYS A 114 4.90 0.08 -12.83
CA LYS A 114 5.87 1.08 -12.39
C LYS A 114 5.17 2.29 -11.76
N GLN A 115 4.19 2.87 -12.44
CA GLN A 115 3.44 4.03 -11.95
C GLN A 115 2.72 3.75 -10.62
N HIS A 116 1.99 2.65 -10.53
CA HIS A 116 1.25 2.28 -9.33
C HIS A 116 2.16 1.93 -8.16
N THR A 117 3.34 1.34 -8.43
CA THR A 117 4.36 1.09 -7.41
C THR A 117 4.92 2.42 -6.88
N ARG A 118 5.21 3.41 -7.74
CA ARG A 118 5.63 4.77 -7.31
C ARG A 118 4.55 5.46 -6.47
N ASN A 119 3.29 5.34 -6.87
CA ASN A 119 2.15 5.89 -6.12
C ASN A 119 2.00 5.21 -4.76
N TYR A 120 2.21 3.89 -4.69
CA TYR A 120 2.20 3.15 -3.45
C TYR A 120 3.33 3.59 -2.51
N ALA A 121 4.56 3.68 -3.03
CA ALA A 121 5.71 4.19 -2.27
C ALA A 121 5.46 5.62 -1.76
N LYS A 122 4.90 6.52 -2.59
CA LYS A 122 4.51 7.88 -2.16
C LYS A 122 3.52 7.83 -0.99
N ARG A 123 2.49 6.98 -1.06
CA ARG A 123 1.51 6.83 0.03
C ARG A 123 2.15 6.30 1.31
N GLN A 124 3.07 5.35 1.21
CA GLN A 124 3.83 4.85 2.37
C GLN A 124 4.63 5.97 3.03
N LEU A 125 5.37 6.76 2.24
CA LEU A 125 6.15 7.90 2.75
C LEU A 125 5.25 8.96 3.38
N THR A 126 4.14 9.31 2.73
CA THR A 126 3.15 10.25 3.29
C THR A 126 2.60 9.75 4.62
N TRP A 127 2.32 8.45 4.75
CA TRP A 127 1.85 7.86 6.00
C TRP A 127 2.90 7.98 7.11
N PHE A 128 4.16 7.64 6.82
CA PHE A 128 5.25 7.74 7.80
C PHE A 128 5.59 9.18 8.21
N ARG A 129 5.35 10.17 7.35
CA ARG A 129 5.50 11.59 7.72
C ARG A 129 4.52 12.04 8.80
N GLY A 130 3.39 11.34 8.93
CA GLY A 130 2.43 11.57 10.01
C GLY A 130 2.74 10.82 11.31
N VAL A 131 3.82 10.03 11.35
CA VAL A 131 4.25 9.30 12.56
C VAL A 131 5.31 10.13 13.27
N GLU A 132 4.95 10.77 14.38
CA GLU A 132 5.82 11.68 15.13
C GLU A 132 7.11 11.01 15.62
N GLU A 133 7.04 9.73 16.00
CA GLU A 133 8.20 8.98 16.52
C GLU A 133 9.06 8.32 15.41
N ALA A 134 8.78 8.60 14.13
CA ALA A 134 9.53 8.06 13.01
C ALA A 134 10.90 8.73 12.83
N LYS A 135 11.95 7.91 12.91
CA LYS A 135 13.31 8.31 12.59
C LYS A 135 13.61 8.02 11.12
N TRP A 136 13.86 9.08 10.37
CA TRP A 136 14.24 9.01 8.96
C TRP A 136 15.76 8.76 8.85
N ILE A 137 16.13 7.75 8.07
CA ILE A 137 17.50 7.27 7.94
C ILE A 137 17.91 7.32 6.47
N THR A 138 18.99 8.04 6.18
CA THR A 138 19.63 8.03 4.86
C THR A 138 20.66 6.90 4.76
N HIS A 139 21.08 6.55 3.54
CA HIS A 139 22.09 5.52 3.32
C HIS A 139 23.39 5.77 4.12
N GLU A 140 23.81 7.04 4.24
CA GLU A 140 25.00 7.45 4.99
C GLU A 140 24.89 7.23 6.51
N ASN A 141 23.67 7.35 7.06
CA ASN A 141 23.44 7.21 8.50
C ASN A 141 23.03 5.78 8.90
N LEU A 142 22.79 4.89 7.93
CA LEU A 142 22.50 3.46 8.20
C LEU A 142 23.66 2.78 8.93
N CYS A 143 24.90 2.98 8.47
CA CYS A 143 26.07 2.36 9.09
C CYS A 143 26.25 2.81 10.56
N ARG A 144 25.96 4.09 10.84
CA ARG A 144 26.07 4.67 12.19
C ARG A 144 25.00 4.17 13.17
N LEU A 145 23.84 3.73 12.69
CA LEU A 145 22.73 3.30 13.55
C LEU A 145 22.90 1.87 14.10
N PHE A 146 23.74 1.05 13.46
CA PHE A 146 23.95 -0.35 13.84
C PHE A 146 25.33 -0.62 14.45
N ASN A 147 26.21 0.37 14.61
CA ASN A 147 27.60 0.17 15.04
C ASN A 147 28.26 -1.03 14.29
N LEU A 148 28.25 -0.98 12.96
CA LEU A 148 29.15 -1.75 12.11
C LEU A 148 30.32 -0.85 11.69
#